data_AF-A0A5N5JJN2-F1
#
_entry.id   AF-A0A5N5JJN2-F1
#
_cell.length_a   1.000
_cell.length_b   1.000
_cell.length_c   1.000
_cell.angle_alpha   90.00
_cell.angle_beta   90.00
_cell.angle_gamma   90.00
#
_symmetry.space_group_name_H-M   'P 1'
#
loop_
_entity.id
_entity.type
_entity.pdbx_description
1 polymer ?
#
loop_
_entity_poly.entity_id
_entity_poly.type
_entity_poly.pdbx_seq_one_letter_code
_entity_poly.pdbx_strand_id
1 'polypeptide(L)'
;MCVCVGTYREFHRLYGEKKFTEAAKLLLSLMTAKIAPRSFWMTLLIDALPLLEQKEVIFSVDQTHELMFCLEELTSDNSKLQPERLAQDDDVESTKLELLRLALARNLAMAIVKEGTVEA
;
A
#
# COMPACT_ATOMS: atom_id res chain seq x y z
N MET A 1 6.43 -1.14 22.34
CA MET A 1 6.09 -2.02 21.21
C MET A 1 4.58 -2.07 20.89
N CYS A 2 3.72 -1.14 21.36
CA CYS A 2 2.25 -1.27 21.20
C CYS A 2 1.56 -0.26 20.27
N VAL A 3 2.26 0.75 19.73
CA VAL A 3 1.60 1.81 18.94
C VAL A 3 1.02 1.27 17.63
N CYS A 4 1.76 0.42 16.91
CA CYS A 4 1.33 -0.11 15.61
C CYS A 4 0.11 -1.03 15.69
N VAL A 5 -0.05 -1.78 16.78
CA VAL A 5 -1.17 -2.74 16.92
C VAL A 5 -2.48 -2.01 17.19
N GLY A 6 -2.43 -0.94 18.00
CA GLY A 6 -3.60 -0.11 18.28
C GLY A 6 -4.12 0.60 17.04
N THR A 7 -3.22 1.18 16.24
CA THR A 7 -3.58 1.84 14.97
C THR A 7 -4.00 0.83 13.91
N TYR A 8 -3.35 -0.32 13.77
CA TYR A 8 -3.78 -1.33 12.80
C TYR A 8 -5.18 -1.90 13.11
N ARG A 9 -5.52 -2.03 14.40
CA ARG A 9 -6.88 -2.38 14.85
C ARG A 9 -7.89 -1.29 14.49
N GLU A 10 -7.49 -0.03 14.63
CA GLU A 10 -8.31 1.11 14.27
C GLU A 10 -8.55 1.19 12.76
N PHE A 11 -7.54 0.88 11.94
CA PHE A 11 -7.70 0.72 10.49
C PHE A 11 -8.81 -0.28 10.16
N HIS A 12 -8.77 -1.47 10.77
CA HIS A 12 -9.80 -2.49 10.57
C HIS A 12 -11.19 -2.03 11.01
N ARG A 13 -11.28 -1.27 12.10
CA ARG A 13 -12.55 -0.69 12.56
C ARG A 13 -13.09 0.32 11.54
N LEU A 14 -12.26 1.25 11.08
CA LEU A 14 -12.62 2.25 10.06
C LEU A 14 -13.00 1.61 8.73
N TYR A 15 -12.30 0.55 8.34
CA TYR A 15 -12.60 -0.26 7.17
C TYR A 15 -14.00 -0.89 7.27
N GLY A 16 -14.34 -1.48 8.42
CA GLY A 16 -15.69 -2.01 8.70
C GLY A 16 -16.79 -0.94 8.72
N GLU A 17 -16.44 0.28 9.14
CA GLU A 17 -17.32 1.46 9.11
C GLU A 17 -17.43 2.11 7.72
N LYS A 18 -16.79 1.53 6.69
CA LYS A 18 -16.71 2.08 5.32
C LYS A 18 -16.07 3.47 5.24
N LYS A 19 -15.28 3.84 6.25
CA LYS A 19 -14.50 5.10 6.30
C LYS A 19 -13.16 4.89 5.61
N PHE A 20 -13.20 4.62 4.31
CA PHE A 20 -12.03 4.23 3.53
C PHE A 20 -10.93 5.30 3.51
N THR A 21 -11.29 6.58 3.41
CA THR A 21 -10.32 7.69 3.42
C THR A 21 -9.57 7.83 4.74
N GLU A 22 -10.27 7.67 5.87
CA GLU A 22 -9.65 7.72 7.20
C GLU A 22 -8.75 6.50 7.41
N ALA A 23 -9.22 5.31 7.00
CA ALA A 23 -8.44 4.08 7.05
C ALA A 23 -7.15 4.20 6.20
N ALA A 24 -7.25 4.70 4.98
CA ALA A 24 -6.12 4.93 4.08
C ALA A 24 -5.07 5.88 4.67
N LYS A 25 -5.49 7.01 5.26
CA LYS A 25 -4.58 7.94 5.95
C LYS A 25 -3.85 7.28 7.11
N LEU A 26 -4.56 6.46 7.89
CA LEU A 26 -3.99 5.75 9.04
C LEU A 26 -2.97 4.70 8.58
N LEU A 27 -3.28 3.95 7.52
CA LEU A 27 -2.39 2.96 6.91
C LEU A 27 -1.13 3.62 6.36
N LEU A 28 -1.27 4.74 5.64
CA LEU A 28 -0.14 5.50 5.14
C LEU A 28 0.73 6.03 6.29
N SER A 29 0.12 6.58 7.34
CA SER A 29 0.85 7.04 8.53
C SER A 29 1.62 5.91 9.21
N LEU A 30 1.10 4.68 9.21
CA LEU A 30 1.81 3.51 9.75
C LEU A 30 3.03 3.14 8.92
N MET A 31 2.93 3.29 7.60
CA MET A 31 4.00 2.98 6.66
C MET A 31 5.10 4.06 6.68
N THR A 32 4.72 5.33 6.56
CA THR A 32 5.66 6.47 6.49
C THR A 32 6.34 6.77 7.81
N ALA A 33 5.70 6.49 8.95
CA ALA A 33 6.30 6.71 10.27
C ALA A 33 7.48 5.75 10.57
N LYS A 34 7.80 4.81 9.67
CA LYS A 34 8.88 3.79 9.80
C LYS A 34 8.84 3.00 11.12
N ILE A 35 7.69 2.98 11.79
CA ILE A 35 7.48 2.26 13.06
C ILE A 35 7.32 0.75 12.77
N ALA A 36 6.88 0.41 11.57
CA ALA A 36 6.70 -0.97 11.13
C ALA A 36 7.97 -1.54 10.49
N PRO A 37 8.36 -2.79 10.82
CA PRO A 37 9.42 -3.50 10.12
C PRO A 37 9.04 -3.74 8.65
N ARG A 38 10.05 -3.83 7.76
CA ARG A 38 9.83 -3.99 6.30
C ARG A 38 8.97 -5.21 5.95
N SER A 39 9.07 -6.30 6.72
CA SER A 39 8.22 -7.48 6.57
C SER A 39 6.72 -7.18 6.73
N PHE A 40 6.37 -6.14 7.50
CA PHE A 40 4.98 -5.73 7.71
C PHE A 40 4.49 -4.77 6.61
N TRP A 41 5.38 -4.09 5.88
CA TRP A 41 4.99 -3.18 4.80
C TRP A 41 4.30 -3.94 3.67
N MET A 42 4.76 -5.15 3.34
CA MET A 42 4.11 -6.01 2.36
C MET A 42 2.66 -6.34 2.78
N THR A 43 2.44 -6.68 4.05
CA THR A 43 1.09 -6.91 4.60
C THR A 43 0.22 -5.65 4.50
N LEU A 44 0.76 -4.48 4.89
CA LEU A 44 0.05 -3.21 4.80
C LEU A 44 -0.31 -2.84 3.35
N LEU A 45 0.59 -3.06 2.40
CA LEU A 45 0.34 -2.80 0.98
C LEU A 45 -0.77 -3.73 0.44
N ILE A 46 -0.75 -5.00 0.80
CA ILE A 46 -1.82 -5.94 0.43
C ILE A 46 -3.16 -5.55 1.05
N ASP A 47 -3.18 -5.11 2.31
CA ASP A 47 -4.38 -4.59 2.96
C ASP A 47 -4.88 -3.27 2.33
N ALA A 48 -4.00 -2.52 1.68
CA ALA A 48 -4.35 -1.33 0.90
C ALA A 48 -4.88 -1.66 -0.51
N LEU A 49 -4.61 -2.86 -1.05
CA LEU A 49 -5.09 -3.29 -2.37
C LEU A 49 -6.62 -3.10 -2.55
N PRO A 50 -7.50 -3.59 -1.65
CA PRO A 50 -8.93 -3.39 -1.79
C PRO A 50 -9.36 -1.92 -1.66
N LEU A 51 -8.53 -1.05 -1.07
CA LEU A 51 -8.76 0.40 -1.01
C LEU A 51 -8.35 1.10 -2.31
N LEU A 52 -7.27 0.64 -2.95
CA LEU A 52 -6.79 1.12 -4.26
C LEU A 52 -7.69 0.67 -5.41
N GLU A 53 -8.34 -0.49 -5.27
CA GLU A 53 -9.27 -1.02 -6.26
C GLU A 53 -10.67 -0.40 -6.20
N GLN A 54 -10.97 0.43 -5.19
CA GLN A 54 -12.25 1.12 -5.09
C GLN A 54 -12.55 1.95 -6.34
N LYS A 55 -13.84 2.13 -6.63
CA LYS A 55 -14.29 3.00 -7.74
C LYS A 55 -14.01 4.47 -7.46
N GLU A 56 -13.97 4.86 -6.19
CA GLU A 56 -13.67 6.22 -5.77
C GLU A 56 -12.19 6.33 -5.43
N VAL A 57 -11.56 7.43 -5.82
CA VAL A 57 -10.18 7.75 -5.44
C VAL A 57 -10.12 7.97 -3.94
N ILE A 58 -9.54 7.00 -3.21
CA ILE A 58 -9.33 7.04 -1.77
C ILE A 58 -7.96 7.65 -1.42
N PHE A 59 -6.92 7.28 -2.18
CA PHE A 59 -5.57 7.82 -2.04
C PHE A 59 -5.33 8.92 -3.08
N SER A 60 -4.83 10.07 -2.64
CA SER A 60 -4.40 11.14 -3.56
C SER A 60 -3.17 10.75 -4.38
N VAL A 61 -2.82 11.57 -5.36
CA VAL A 61 -1.58 11.41 -6.15
C VAL A 61 -0.37 11.29 -5.22
N ASP A 62 -0.18 12.24 -4.30
CA ASP A 62 0.94 12.24 -3.35
C ASP A 62 0.98 10.97 -2.49
N GLN A 63 -0.19 10.55 -1.96
CA GLN A 63 -0.28 9.36 -1.13
C GLN A 63 0.05 8.09 -1.92
N THR A 64 -0.34 8.03 -3.19
CA THR A 64 -0.05 6.90 -4.07
C THR A 64 1.44 6.83 -4.40
N HIS A 65 2.10 7.99 -4.59
CA HIS A 65 3.54 8.06 -4.79
C HIS A 65 4.33 7.54 -3.59
N GLU A 66 3.91 7.88 -2.37
CA GLU A 66 4.53 7.34 -1.14
C GLU A 66 4.43 5.81 -1.07
N LEU A 67 3.26 5.24 -1.43
CA LEU A 67 3.08 3.79 -1.48
C LEU A 67 3.95 3.13 -2.58
N MET A 68 4.07 3.77 -3.75
CA MET A 68 4.96 3.31 -4.82
C MET A 68 6.42 3.29 -4.37
N PHE A 69 6.87 4.33 -3.69
CA PHE A 69 8.22 4.39 -3.12
C PHE A 69 8.46 3.25 -2.11
N CYS A 70 7.51 3.01 -1.22
CA CYS A 70 7.61 1.91 -0.26
C CYS A 70 7.69 0.53 -0.94
N LEU A 71 6.91 0.33 -2.03
CA LEU A 71 6.96 -0.90 -2.82
C LEU A 71 8.31 -1.07 -3.52
N GLU A 72 8.88 0.00 -4.09
CA GLU A 72 10.20 -0.02 -4.72
C GLU A 72 11.32 -0.35 -3.72
N GLU A 73 11.27 0.20 -2.50
CA GLU A 73 12.23 -0.17 -1.45
C GLU A 73 12.16 -1.67 -1.14
N LEU A 74 10.95 -2.23 -0.99
CA LEU A 74 10.77 -3.67 -0.74
C LEU A 74 11.30 -4.54 -1.88
N THR A 75 11.11 -4.11 -3.13
CA THR A 75 11.58 -4.87 -4.29
C THR A 75 13.10 -4.80 -4.42
N SER A 76 13.68 -3.63 -4.14
CA SER A 76 15.12 -3.37 -4.24
C SER A 76 15.93 -4.14 -3.19
N ASP A 77 15.37 -4.33 -1.99
CA ASP A 77 16.03 -5.12 -0.93
C ASP A 77 15.92 -6.62 -1.16
N ASN A 78 14.78 -7.12 -1.62
CA ASN A 78 14.60 -8.55 -1.90
C ASN A 78 15.56 -9.06 -2.99
N SER A 79 15.81 -8.24 -4.01
CA SER A 79 16.77 -8.59 -5.07
C SER A 79 18.24 -8.72 -4.59
N LYS A 80 18.57 -8.16 -3.42
CA LYS A 80 19.94 -8.18 -2.86
C LYS A 80 20.21 -9.36 -1.91
N LEU A 81 19.17 -10.04 -1.42
CA LEU A 81 19.32 -10.90 -0.24
C LEU A 81 19.18 -12.41 -0.47
N GLN A 82 18.75 -12.91 -1.64
CA GLN A 82 18.49 -14.36 -1.77
C GLN A 82 18.68 -14.90 -3.21
N PRO A 83 19.86 -15.45 -3.58
CA PRO A 83 19.97 -16.33 -4.74
C PRO A 83 19.45 -17.76 -4.47
N GLU A 84 19.06 -18.11 -3.24
CA GLU A 84 19.00 -19.50 -2.77
C GLU A 84 17.62 -19.96 -2.23
N ARG A 85 16.58 -19.13 -2.24
CA ARG A 85 15.24 -19.55 -1.78
C ARG A 85 14.41 -20.08 -2.95
N LEU A 86 14.40 -21.41 -3.06
CA LEU A 86 13.37 -22.29 -3.64
C LEU A 86 12.30 -21.59 -4.53
N ALA A 87 12.38 -21.87 -5.83
CA ALA A 87 11.60 -21.36 -6.96
C ALA A 87 10.04 -21.43 -6.89
N GLN A 88 9.44 -21.63 -5.73
CA GLN A 88 7.98 -21.62 -5.50
C GLN A 88 7.51 -20.43 -4.64
N ASP A 89 8.35 -19.89 -3.75
CA ASP A 89 7.99 -18.73 -2.91
C ASP A 89 8.15 -17.41 -3.68
N ASP A 90 9.11 -17.35 -4.60
CA ASP A 90 9.35 -16.20 -5.49
C ASP A 90 8.15 -15.89 -6.40
N ASP A 91 7.46 -16.92 -6.90
CA ASP A 91 6.33 -16.74 -7.83
C ASP A 91 5.14 -16.05 -7.13
N VAL A 92 4.87 -16.43 -5.87
CA VAL A 92 3.78 -15.85 -5.08
C VAL A 92 4.12 -14.41 -4.64
N GLU A 93 5.35 -14.15 -4.20
CA GLU A 93 5.79 -12.80 -3.85
C GLU A 93 5.81 -11.89 -5.09
N SER A 94 6.31 -12.37 -6.22
CA SER A 94 6.29 -11.67 -7.51
C SER A 94 4.86 -11.34 -7.96
N THR A 95 3.95 -12.31 -7.87
CA THR A 95 2.53 -12.09 -8.21
C THR A 95 1.91 -11.00 -7.35
N LYS A 96 2.18 -11.00 -6.03
CA LYS A 96 1.71 -9.95 -5.13
C LYS A 96 2.28 -8.58 -5.51
N LEU A 97 3.56 -8.50 -5.86
CA LEU A 97 4.21 -7.27 -6.29
C LEU A 97 3.59 -6.74 -7.59
N GLU A 98 3.31 -7.61 -8.56
CA GLU A 98 2.64 -7.24 -9.81
C GLU A 98 1.23 -6.69 -9.58
N LEU A 99 0.44 -7.36 -8.72
CA LEU A 99 -0.88 -6.89 -8.33
C LEU A 99 -0.84 -5.50 -7.67
N LEU A 100 0.12 -5.29 -6.77
CA LEU A 100 0.32 -4.00 -6.12
C LEU A 100 0.71 -2.91 -7.12
N ARG A 101 1.63 -3.20 -8.04
CA ARG A 101 2.01 -2.26 -9.11
C ARG A 101 0.82 -1.88 -9.96
N LEU A 102 0.00 -2.85 -10.35
CA LEU A 102 -1.20 -2.62 -11.16
C LEU A 102 -2.23 -1.76 -10.41
N ALA A 103 -2.52 -2.11 -9.16
CA ALA A 103 -3.48 -1.39 -8.32
C ALA A 103 -3.03 0.06 -8.07
N LEU A 104 -1.75 0.28 -7.77
CA LEU A 104 -1.17 1.60 -7.58
C LEU A 104 -1.21 2.44 -8.87
N ALA A 105 -0.81 1.86 -10.01
CA ALA A 105 -0.87 2.56 -11.30
C ALA A 105 -2.30 2.96 -11.67
N ARG A 106 -3.27 2.07 -11.42
CA ARG A 106 -4.69 2.37 -11.63
C ARG A 106 -5.18 3.48 -10.70
N ASN A 107 -4.88 3.40 -9.40
CA ASN A 107 -5.27 4.45 -8.46
C ASN A 107 -4.63 5.78 -8.82
N LEU A 108 -3.35 5.79 -9.21
CA LEU A 108 -2.65 7.00 -9.65
C LEU A 108 -3.33 7.61 -10.88
N ALA A 109 -3.67 6.82 -11.89
CA ALA A 109 -4.38 7.32 -13.07
C ALA A 109 -5.74 7.93 -12.70
N MET A 110 -6.50 7.28 -11.81
CA MET A 110 -7.78 7.81 -11.33
C MET A 110 -7.60 9.09 -10.49
N ALA A 111 -6.58 9.14 -9.64
CA ALA A 111 -6.26 10.28 -8.80
C ALA A 111 -5.83 11.49 -9.63
N ILE A 112 -4.92 11.29 -10.61
CA ILE A 112 -4.49 12.33 -11.55
C ILE A 112 -5.69 12.89 -12.31
N VAL A 113 -6.57 12.02 -12.84
CA VAL A 113 -7.77 12.49 -13.53
C VAL A 113 -8.64 13.29 -12.57
N LYS A 114 -8.95 12.76 -11.38
CA LYS A 114 -9.83 13.44 -10.41
C LYS A 114 -9.27 14.79 -9.98
N GLU A 115 -7.98 14.88 -9.68
CA GLU A 115 -7.32 16.11 -9.24
C GLU A 115 -7.14 17.09 -10.41
N GLY A 116 -6.77 16.61 -11.60
CA GLY A 116 -6.63 17.43 -12.80
C GLY A 116 -7.95 17.95 -13.38
N THR A 117 -9.09 17.30 -13.08
CA THR A 117 -10.42 17.80 -13.49
C THR A 117 -10.93 18.92 -12.57
N VAL A 118 -10.31 19.14 -11.40
CA VAL A 118 -10.71 20.20 -10.44
C VAL A 118 -10.16 21.58 -10.85
N GLU A 119 -9.23 21.65 -11.81
CA GLU A 119 -8.63 22.90 -12.30
C GLU A 119 -9.24 23.45 -13.61
N ALA A 120 -10.42 22.99 -14.03
CA ALA A 120 -11.09 23.44 -15.27
C ALA A 120 -12.42 24.18 -15.04
#